data_AF-A0A1C7N6R9-F1
#
_entry.id   AF-A0A1C7N6R9-F1
#
_cell.length_a   1.000
_cell.length_b   1.000
_cell.length_c   1.000
_cell.angle_alpha   90.00
_cell.angle_beta   90.00
_cell.angle_gamma   90.00
#
_symmetry.space_group_name_H-M   'P 1'
#
loop_
_entity.id
_entity.type
_entity.pdbx_description
1 polymer ?
#
loop_
_entity_poly.entity_id
_entity_poly.type
_entity_poly.pdbx_seq_one_letter_code
_entity_poly.pdbx_strand_id
1 'polypeptide(L)'
;MAIKFRLDPFPKLTRLLLNSLLNARILVFAIVVAKITVDRLYRYSVIINPFAYDAQGQATLDILEYQQPATANDVYYALNSYGVKGRQAYLSYLFNDVLFIMARTVPVVVICSWAYQKAPESWRPGVWLPLLNMVTDLLESGLLFALIKLFPQRVESLEWAAVYVIQLKWITFKGTITLMFISMLVGVYYAFHSLLADSVLMEKDRQKKLQARDQIQEVLRKAAARREASSSVNKKNA
;
A
#
# COMPACT_ATOMS: atom_id res chain seq x y z
N MET A 1 24.08 -25.23 -7.86
CA MET A 1 22.85 -24.76 -7.18
C MET A 1 22.44 -23.45 -7.85
N ALA A 2 21.41 -23.46 -8.71
CA ALA A 2 21.03 -22.25 -9.45
C ALA A 2 20.34 -21.26 -8.50
N ILE A 3 20.88 -20.03 -8.42
CA ILE A 3 20.26 -18.94 -7.66
C ILE A 3 18.93 -18.61 -8.35
N LYS A 4 17.80 -19.02 -7.75
CA LYS A 4 16.48 -18.59 -8.20
C LYS A 4 16.35 -17.11 -7.90
N PHE A 5 16.50 -16.27 -8.93
CA PHE A 5 16.27 -14.84 -8.82
C PHE A 5 14.85 -14.56 -8.30
N ARG A 6 14.76 -13.77 -7.22
CA ARG A 6 13.50 -13.36 -6.60
C ARG A 6 13.63 -11.90 -6.17
N LEU A 7 12.66 -11.08 -6.57
CA LEU A 7 12.63 -9.66 -6.20
C LEU A 7 12.32 -9.44 -4.71
N ASP A 8 11.59 -10.35 -4.08
CA ASP A 8 11.32 -10.36 -2.64
C ASP A 8 12.42 -11.13 -1.87
N PRO A 9 13.32 -10.43 -1.15
CA PRO A 9 14.34 -11.07 -0.33
C PRO A 9 13.77 -11.76 0.92
N PHE A 10 12.55 -11.40 1.37
CA PHE A 10 11.95 -11.87 2.62
C PHE A 10 10.50 -12.36 2.47
N PRO A 11 10.24 -13.39 1.65
CA PRO A 11 8.88 -13.83 1.30
C PRO A 11 8.06 -14.35 2.48
N LYS A 12 8.71 -14.92 3.49
CA LYS A 12 8.03 -15.35 4.72
C LYS A 12 7.52 -14.16 5.52
N LEU A 13 8.32 -13.10 5.62
CA LEU A 13 7.95 -11.86 6.30
C LEU A 13 6.82 -11.16 5.54
N THR A 14 6.92 -11.06 4.21
CA THR A 14 5.85 -10.49 3.37
C THR A 14 4.52 -11.21 3.57
N ARG A 15 4.50 -12.55 3.55
CA ARG A 15 3.27 -13.32 3.79
C ARG A 15 2.72 -13.12 5.20
N LEU A 16 3.59 -13.14 6.22
CA LEU A 16 3.19 -12.92 7.60
C LEU A 16 2.55 -11.54 7.77
N LEU A 17 3.22 -10.48 7.29
CA LEU A 17 2.72 -9.12 7.38
C LEU A 17 1.41 -8.96 6.61
N LEU A 18 1.32 -9.46 5.37
CA LEU A 18 0.09 -9.37 4.59
C LEU A 18 -1.08 -10.04 5.32
N ASN A 19 -0.90 -11.26 5.82
CA ASN A 19 -1.97 -11.99 6.51
C ASN A 19 -2.42 -11.27 7.78
N SER A 20 -1.49 -10.70 8.56
CA SER A 20 -1.81 -9.92 9.75
C SER A 20 -2.52 -8.61 9.42
N LEU A 21 -2.06 -7.89 8.38
CA LEU A 21 -2.56 -6.56 8.02
C LEU A 21 -3.84 -6.58 7.19
N LEU A 22 -4.24 -7.73 6.62
CA LEU A 22 -5.53 -7.91 5.96
C LEU A 22 -6.73 -7.92 6.91
N ASN A 23 -6.50 -7.89 8.23
CA ASN A 23 -7.57 -7.68 9.19
C ASN A 23 -8.20 -6.30 8.97
N ALA A 24 -9.47 -6.28 8.53
CA ALA A 24 -10.19 -5.04 8.20
C ALA A 24 -10.20 -4.02 9.35
N ARG A 25 -10.24 -4.47 10.61
CA ARG A 25 -10.20 -3.57 11.77
C ARG A 25 -8.87 -2.84 11.88
N ILE A 26 -7.76 -3.55 11.65
CA ILE A 26 -6.41 -2.99 11.68
C ILE A 26 -6.24 -2.00 10.53
N LEU A 27 -6.69 -2.37 9.32
CA LEU A 27 -6.56 -1.52 8.14
C LEU A 27 -7.37 -0.22 8.27
N VAL A 28 -8.64 -0.31 8.68
CA VAL A 28 -9.49 0.88 8.89
C VAL A 28 -8.92 1.75 10.01
N PHE A 29 -8.51 1.14 11.12
CA PHE A 29 -7.87 1.87 12.22
C PHE A 29 -6.61 2.62 11.75
N ALA A 30 -5.73 1.95 11.01
CA ALA A 30 -4.51 2.56 10.48
C ALA A 30 -4.81 3.72 9.52
N ILE A 31 -5.79 3.58 8.63
CA ILE A 31 -6.20 4.66 7.72
C ILE A 31 -6.75 5.87 8.50
N VAL A 32 -7.61 5.64 9.49
CA VAL A 32 -8.19 6.71 10.32
C VAL A 32 -7.10 7.41 11.13
N VAL A 33 -6.22 6.66 11.78
CA VAL A 33 -5.09 7.22 12.53
C VAL A 33 -4.20 8.04 11.60
N ALA A 34 -3.82 7.49 10.45
CA ALA A 34 -2.99 8.20 9.46
C ALA A 34 -3.63 9.53 9.04
N LYS A 35 -4.96 9.55 8.80
CA LYS A 35 -5.66 10.80 8.45
C LYS A 35 -5.62 11.82 9.59
N ILE A 36 -5.94 11.40 10.81
CA ILE A 36 -5.96 12.28 11.99
C ILE A 36 -4.57 12.85 12.25
N THR A 37 -3.52 12.02 12.16
CA THR A 37 -2.14 12.47 12.38
C THR A 37 -1.71 13.45 11.31
N VAL A 38 -2.03 13.21 10.02
CA VAL A 38 -1.73 14.16 8.94
C VAL A 38 -2.33 15.54 9.23
N ASP A 39 -3.60 15.60 9.63
CA ASP A 39 -4.25 16.88 9.94
C ASP A 39 -3.57 17.61 11.10
N ARG A 40 -3.06 16.86 12.08
CA ARG A 40 -2.25 17.43 13.17
C ARG A 40 -0.88 17.89 12.69
N LEU A 41 -0.22 17.15 11.81
CA LEU A 41 1.08 17.53 11.25
C LEU A 41 1.00 18.88 10.55
N TYR A 42 -0.02 19.11 9.71
CA TYR A 42 -0.25 20.42 9.06
C TYR A 42 -0.47 21.55 10.08
N ARG A 43 -1.21 21.29 11.16
CA ARG A 43 -1.42 22.32 12.20
C ARG A 43 -0.11 22.67 12.92
N TYR A 44 0.71 21.68 13.22
CA TYR A 44 1.99 21.91 13.88
C TYR A 44 3.02 22.54 12.94
N SER A 45 3.04 22.21 11.65
CA SER A 45 3.99 22.82 10.69
C SER A 45 3.87 24.34 10.64
N VAL A 46 2.64 24.86 10.68
CA VAL A 46 2.35 26.31 10.76
C VAL A 46 2.86 26.93 12.06
N ILE A 47 2.84 26.19 13.17
CA ILE A 47 3.36 26.68 14.45
C ILE A 47 4.89 26.68 14.46
N ILE A 48 5.51 25.66 13.82
CA ILE A 48 6.96 25.51 13.72
C ILE A 48 7.55 26.63 12.85
N ASN A 49 6.94 26.85 11.68
CA ASN A 49 7.33 27.89 10.75
C ASN A 49 6.12 28.77 10.41
N PRO A 50 5.88 29.86 11.16
CA PRO A 50 4.77 30.78 10.93
C PRO A 50 4.84 31.54 9.60
N PHE A 51 5.93 31.42 8.85
CA PHE A 51 6.10 32.05 7.54
C PHE A 51 5.87 31.06 6.39
N ALA A 52 5.53 29.81 6.71
CA ALA A 52 5.23 28.74 5.75
C ALA A 52 3.85 28.93 5.10
N TYR A 53 3.72 29.96 4.26
CA TYR A 53 2.53 30.19 3.44
C TYR A 53 2.90 30.19 1.96
N ASP A 54 2.05 29.62 1.12
CA ASP A 54 2.21 29.71 -0.33
C ASP A 54 1.79 31.09 -0.87
N ALA A 55 1.95 31.28 -2.18
CA ALA A 55 1.56 32.52 -2.85
C ALA A 55 0.05 32.82 -2.75
N GLN A 56 -0.77 31.83 -2.39
CA GLN A 56 -2.21 31.92 -2.19
C GLN A 56 -2.59 32.10 -0.70
N GLY A 57 -1.61 32.24 0.19
CA GLY A 57 -1.81 32.39 1.63
C GLY A 57 -2.27 31.11 2.34
N GLN A 58 -2.11 29.94 1.73
CA GLN A 58 -2.39 28.66 2.37
C GLN A 58 -1.16 28.15 3.10
N ALA A 59 -1.39 27.51 4.25
CA ALA A 59 -0.34 26.90 5.05
C ALA A 59 0.39 25.80 4.27
N THR A 60 1.72 25.83 4.27
CA THR A 60 2.58 24.83 3.63
C THR A 60 3.33 23.98 4.66
N LEU A 61 3.74 22.79 4.22
CA LEU A 61 4.68 21.94 4.96
C LEU A 61 6.12 22.41 4.68
N ASP A 62 6.47 23.60 5.17
CA ASP A 62 7.83 24.14 5.08
C ASP A 62 8.57 23.96 6.42
N ILE A 63 8.93 22.71 6.67
CA ILE A 63 9.77 22.28 7.81
C ILE A 63 10.96 21.49 7.28
N LEU A 64 12.02 21.39 8.08
CA LEU A 64 13.34 20.87 7.69
C LEU A 64 13.31 19.57 6.87
N GLU A 65 12.44 18.64 7.24
CA GLU A 65 12.24 17.34 6.58
C GLU A 65 11.84 17.45 5.09
N TYR A 66 11.18 18.55 4.72
CA TYR A 66 10.70 18.83 3.37
C TYR A 66 11.61 19.80 2.60
N GLN A 67 12.60 20.39 3.27
CA GLN A 67 13.54 21.34 2.66
C GLN A 67 14.72 20.67 1.94
N GLN A 68 14.89 19.35 2.06
CA GLN A 68 15.98 18.57 1.45
C GLN A 68 17.37 19.20 1.69
N PRO A 69 17.80 19.35 2.96
CA PRO A 69 19.08 19.97 3.28
C PRO A 69 20.24 19.23 2.60
N ALA A 70 21.25 19.98 2.17
CA ALA A 70 22.46 19.45 1.53
C ALA A 70 23.67 19.48 2.46
N THR A 71 23.66 20.35 3.47
CA THR A 71 24.77 20.56 4.40
C THR A 71 24.32 20.55 5.86
N ALA A 72 25.25 20.27 6.77
CA ALA A 72 25.01 20.36 8.22
C ALA A 72 24.59 21.78 8.66
N ASN A 73 25.09 22.81 7.98
CA ASN A 73 24.69 24.20 8.24
C ASN A 73 23.22 24.44 7.91
N ASP A 74 22.70 23.85 6.83
CA ASP A 74 21.28 24.00 6.47
C ASP A 74 20.38 23.48 7.60
N VAL A 75 20.74 22.33 8.19
CA VAL A 75 20.05 21.74 9.33
C VAL A 75 20.08 22.68 10.54
N TYR A 76 21.26 23.16 10.92
CA TYR A 76 21.39 24.04 12.07
C TYR A 76 20.63 25.36 11.89
N TYR A 77 20.76 26.00 10.73
CA TYR A 77 20.11 27.28 10.46
C TYR A 77 18.59 27.16 10.35
N ALA A 78 18.08 26.05 9.81
CA ALA A 78 16.65 25.76 9.85
C ALA A 78 16.14 25.60 11.29
N LEU A 79 16.82 24.82 12.13
CA LEU A 79 16.42 24.66 13.53
C LEU A 79 16.54 25.97 14.33
N ASN A 80 17.51 26.82 13.99
CA ASN A 80 17.67 28.13 14.60
C ASN A 80 16.52 29.07 14.23
N SER A 81 16.09 29.07 12.96
CA SER A 81 15.06 29.99 12.45
C SER A 81 13.68 29.75 13.07
N TYR A 82 13.35 28.53 13.49
CA TYR A 82 12.08 28.21 14.17
C TYR A 82 11.93 28.83 15.57
N GLY A 83 13.04 29.31 16.17
CA GLY A 83 13.03 29.86 17.52
C GLY A 83 12.63 28.82 18.59
N VAL A 84 12.53 29.28 19.84
CA VAL A 84 12.28 28.37 20.98
C VAL A 84 10.89 27.73 20.91
N LYS A 85 9.85 28.52 20.58
CA LYS A 85 8.47 28.03 20.47
C LYS A 85 8.31 27.06 19.30
N GLY A 86 8.87 27.37 18.14
CA GLY A 86 8.80 26.49 16.98
C GLY A 86 9.50 25.15 17.23
N ARG A 87 10.68 25.15 17.85
CA ARG A 87 11.38 23.92 18.26
C ARG A 87 10.58 23.06 19.25
N GLN A 88 9.89 23.67 20.22
CA GLN A 88 9.01 22.93 21.14
C GLN A 88 7.79 22.34 20.43
N ALA A 89 7.17 23.10 19.52
CA ALA A 89 6.11 22.58 18.66
C ALA A 89 6.61 21.45 17.77
N TYR A 90 7.86 21.53 17.30
CA TYR A 90 8.49 20.51 16.49
C TYR A 90 8.64 19.18 17.25
N LEU A 91 9.00 19.19 18.53
CA LEU A 91 8.98 17.96 19.34
C LEU A 91 7.59 17.29 19.40
N SER A 92 6.52 18.08 19.43
CA SER A 92 5.14 17.55 19.41
C SER A 92 4.76 17.04 18.01
N TYR A 93 5.23 17.71 16.96
CA TYR A 93 5.09 17.26 15.58
C TYR A 93 5.73 15.88 15.38
N LEU A 94 6.98 15.70 15.80
CA LEU A 94 7.73 14.45 15.62
C LEU A 94 7.02 13.24 16.24
N PHE A 95 6.33 13.42 17.37
CA PHE A 95 5.52 12.35 17.95
C PHE A 95 4.33 11.96 17.05
N ASN A 96 3.63 12.95 16.49
CA ASN A 96 2.53 12.69 15.55
C ASN A 96 3.06 12.11 14.22
N ASP A 97 4.29 12.46 13.83
CA ASP A 97 4.92 11.97 12.62
C ASP A 97 5.24 10.48 12.73
N VAL A 98 5.82 10.04 13.85
CA VAL A 98 6.01 8.61 14.14
C VAL A 98 4.70 7.82 14.06
N LEU A 99 3.62 8.34 14.65
CA LEU A 99 2.30 7.69 14.57
C LEU A 99 1.78 7.65 13.12
N PHE A 100 1.97 8.73 12.37
CA PHE A 100 1.59 8.80 10.96
C PHE A 100 2.36 7.78 10.12
N ILE A 101 3.69 7.69 10.30
CA ILE A 101 4.55 6.77 9.56
C ILE A 101 4.15 5.32 9.81
N MET A 102 3.91 4.95 11.06
CA MET A 102 3.46 3.60 11.42
C MET A 102 2.08 3.30 10.80
N ALA A 103 1.15 4.24 10.89
CA ALA A 103 -0.20 4.08 10.40
C ALA A 103 -0.27 4.05 8.86
N ARG A 104 0.48 4.90 8.15
CA ARG A 104 0.50 4.96 6.67
C ARG A 104 1.17 3.75 6.05
N THR A 105 2.11 3.12 6.75
CA THR A 105 2.86 1.97 6.23
C THR A 105 1.95 0.75 6.05
N VAL A 106 0.95 0.58 6.92
CA VAL A 106 -0.01 -0.53 6.87
C VAL A 106 -0.73 -0.62 5.51
N PRO A 107 -1.51 0.38 5.06
CA PRO A 107 -2.19 0.30 3.77
C PRO A 107 -1.22 0.20 2.58
N VAL A 108 -0.04 0.85 2.65
CA VAL A 108 0.98 0.75 1.60
C VAL A 108 1.50 -0.68 1.47
N VAL A 109 1.84 -1.33 2.58
CA VAL A 109 2.30 -2.73 2.59
C VAL A 109 1.21 -3.67 2.05
N VAL A 110 -0.05 -3.45 2.45
CA VAL A 110 -1.19 -4.24 1.96
C VAL A 110 -1.33 -4.09 0.44
N ILE A 111 -1.39 -2.87 -0.09
CA ILE A 111 -1.52 -2.62 -1.53
C ILE A 111 -0.36 -3.26 -2.31
N CYS A 112 0.87 -3.02 -1.88
CA CYS A 112 2.07 -3.52 -2.56
C CYS A 112 2.19 -5.05 -2.54
N SER A 113 1.65 -5.71 -1.50
CA SER A 113 1.73 -7.18 -1.41
C SER A 113 0.52 -7.88 -2.03
N TRP A 114 -0.67 -7.30 -1.84
CA TRP A 114 -1.93 -7.89 -2.29
C TRP A 114 -2.04 -7.91 -3.82
N ALA A 115 -1.61 -6.83 -4.48
CA ALA A 115 -1.62 -6.73 -5.94
C ALA A 115 -0.87 -7.87 -6.66
N TYR A 116 0.19 -8.38 -6.04
CA TYR A 116 1.05 -9.42 -6.62
C TYR A 116 0.67 -10.85 -6.20
N GLN A 117 -0.45 -11.07 -5.50
CA GLN A 117 -0.85 -12.41 -5.06
C GLN A 117 -1.02 -13.40 -6.22
N LYS A 118 -1.49 -12.91 -7.39
CA LYS A 118 -1.66 -13.70 -8.61
C LYS A 118 -0.41 -13.70 -9.51
N ALA A 119 0.59 -12.88 -9.21
CA ALA A 119 1.82 -12.80 -9.99
C ALA A 119 2.77 -13.98 -9.68
N PRO A 120 3.64 -14.40 -10.62
CA PRO A 120 4.68 -15.39 -10.36
C PRO A 120 5.59 -14.97 -9.19
N GLU A 121 6.06 -15.92 -8.39
CA GLU A 121 6.85 -15.62 -7.18
C GLU A 121 8.15 -14.85 -7.45
N SER A 122 8.76 -15.00 -8.63
CA SER A 122 10.00 -14.29 -8.99
C SER A 122 9.79 -12.78 -9.18
N TRP A 123 8.58 -12.36 -9.53
CA TRP A 123 8.23 -10.97 -9.83
C TRP A 123 7.59 -10.22 -8.66
N ARG A 124 7.42 -10.88 -7.50
CA ARG A 124 6.84 -10.23 -6.32
C ARG A 124 7.93 -9.38 -5.66
N PRO A 125 7.75 -8.06 -5.53
CA PRO A 125 8.76 -7.17 -4.96
C PRO A 125 8.88 -7.28 -3.44
N GLY A 126 7.88 -7.88 -2.78
CA GLY A 126 7.84 -7.99 -1.33
C GLY A 126 7.48 -6.68 -0.63
N VAL A 127 7.81 -6.58 0.66
CA VAL A 127 7.47 -5.43 1.52
C VAL A 127 8.70 -4.68 2.00
N TRP A 128 9.89 -5.11 1.60
CA TRP A 128 11.15 -4.57 2.12
C TRP A 128 11.33 -3.09 1.81
N LEU A 129 10.87 -2.61 0.64
CA LEU A 129 11.02 -1.20 0.27
C LEU A 129 10.09 -0.28 1.09
N PRO A 130 8.78 -0.56 1.25
CA PRO A 130 7.93 0.15 2.21
C PRO A 130 8.45 0.12 3.64
N LEU A 131 8.97 -1.02 4.10
CA LEU A 131 9.55 -1.13 5.46
C LEU A 131 10.85 -0.35 5.60
N LEU A 132 11.72 -0.37 4.58
CA LEU A 132 12.94 0.42 4.55
C LEU A 132 12.60 1.90 4.61
N ASN A 133 11.58 2.34 3.86
CA ASN A 133 11.09 3.71 3.94
C ASN A 133 10.57 4.05 5.34
N MET A 134 9.77 3.18 5.95
CA MET A 134 9.30 3.39 7.32
C MET A 134 10.47 3.53 8.31
N VAL A 135 11.50 2.69 8.18
CA VAL A 135 12.70 2.76 9.04
C VAL A 135 13.48 4.05 8.83
N THR A 136 13.67 4.50 7.58
CA THR A 136 14.39 5.75 7.30
C THR A 136 13.64 6.97 7.80
N ASP A 137 12.32 7.00 7.67
CA ASP A 137 11.48 8.04 8.28
C ASP A 137 11.59 8.03 9.82
N LEU A 138 11.52 6.86 10.48
CA LEU A 138 11.63 6.79 11.94
C LEU A 138 13.03 7.20 12.44
N LEU A 139 14.09 6.88 11.69
CA LEU A 139 15.45 7.32 11.98
C LEU A 139 15.57 8.84 11.86
N GLU A 140 14.97 9.44 10.84
CA GLU A 140 14.90 10.89 10.68
C GLU A 140 14.22 11.53 11.89
N SER A 141 13.01 11.09 12.26
CA SER A 141 12.29 11.68 13.41
C SER A 141 13.11 11.57 14.70
N GLY A 142 13.83 10.45 14.88
CA GLY A 142 14.74 10.24 16.02
C GLY A 142 15.96 11.17 16.02
N LEU A 143 16.60 11.36 14.86
CA LEU A 143 17.74 12.28 14.71
C LEU A 143 17.33 13.73 14.93
N LEU A 144 16.19 14.14 14.38
CA LEU A 144 15.63 15.48 14.58
C LEU A 144 15.26 15.72 16.04
N PHE A 145 14.67 14.73 16.72
CA PHE A 145 14.41 14.82 18.15
C PHE A 145 15.70 15.06 18.94
N ALA A 146 16.76 14.30 18.66
CA ALA A 146 18.05 14.46 19.32
C ALA A 146 18.67 15.84 19.05
N LEU A 147 18.68 16.30 17.79
CA LEU A 147 19.19 17.62 17.41
C LEU A 147 18.45 18.75 18.13
N ILE A 148 17.12 18.69 18.18
CA ILE A 148 16.30 19.71 18.86
C ILE A 148 16.56 19.72 20.37
N LYS A 149 16.79 18.55 20.99
CA LYS A 149 17.10 18.44 22.42
C LYS A 149 18.48 18.95 22.79
N LEU A 150 19.45 18.83 21.87
CA LEU A 150 20.83 19.33 22.07
C LEU A 150 20.96 20.82 21.72
N PHE A 151 20.03 21.38 20.95
CA PHE A 151 20.07 22.79 20.54
C PHE A 151 20.12 23.74 21.77
N PRO A 152 21.00 24.76 21.78
CA PRO A 152 21.79 25.30 20.67
C PRO A 152 23.19 24.68 20.49
N GLN A 153 23.54 23.63 21.25
CA GLN A 153 24.83 22.97 21.08
C GLN A 153 24.89 22.31 19.69
N ARG A 154 25.87 22.71 18.88
CA ARG A 154 26.12 22.10 17.58
C ARG A 154 26.82 20.76 17.73
N VAL A 155 26.28 19.76 17.06
CA VAL A 155 26.88 18.43 16.94
C VAL A 155 26.90 18.08 15.46
N GLU A 156 27.95 18.52 14.77
CA GLU A 156 28.05 18.46 13.31
C GLU A 156 27.87 17.05 12.74
N SER A 157 28.40 16.02 13.43
CA SER A 157 28.23 14.62 13.03
C SER A 157 26.75 14.19 13.02
N LEU A 158 25.94 14.70 13.95
CA LEU A 158 24.52 14.41 14.04
C LEU A 158 23.73 15.19 12.98
N GLU A 159 24.16 16.43 12.68
CA GLU A 159 23.60 17.25 11.59
C GLU A 159 23.84 16.57 10.22
N TRP A 160 25.04 16.06 9.96
CA TRP A 160 25.32 15.27 8.75
C TRP A 160 24.53 13.97 8.68
N ALA A 161 24.40 13.26 9.81
CA ALA A 161 23.56 12.07 9.86
C ALA A 161 22.11 12.39 9.47
N ALA A 162 21.56 13.50 9.97
CA ALA A 162 20.22 13.95 9.60
C ALA A 162 20.11 14.27 8.10
N VAL A 163 21.09 14.97 7.52
CA VAL A 163 21.14 15.23 6.07
C VAL A 163 21.04 13.93 5.26
N TYR A 164 21.91 12.96 5.55
CA TYR A 164 21.93 11.70 4.80
C TYR A 164 20.64 10.89 4.98
N VAL A 165 20.10 10.86 6.20
CA VAL A 165 18.85 10.14 6.48
C VAL A 165 17.66 10.81 5.80
N ILE A 166 17.56 12.15 5.80
CA ILE A 166 16.51 12.88 5.08
C ILE A 166 16.58 12.60 3.58
N GLN A 167 17.78 12.65 2.98
CA GLN A 167 17.96 12.35 1.56
C GLN A 167 17.59 10.90 1.23
N LEU A 168 18.05 9.95 2.07
CA LEU A 168 17.72 8.53 1.92
C LEU A 168 16.22 8.28 2.02
N LYS A 169 15.54 8.91 3.00
CA LYS A 169 14.08 8.91 3.13
C LYS A 169 13.41 9.34 1.84
N TRP A 170 13.82 10.44 1.23
CA TRP A 170 13.19 10.92 -0.01
C TRP A 170 13.41 9.95 -1.18
N ILE A 171 14.56 9.30 -1.25
CA ILE A 171 14.83 8.24 -2.24
C ILE A 171 13.93 7.03 -2.00
N THR A 172 13.87 6.53 -0.76
CA THR A 172 13.02 5.38 -0.41
C THR A 172 11.54 5.69 -0.56
N PHE A 173 11.14 6.94 -0.32
CA PHE A 173 9.76 7.40 -0.46
C PHE A 173 9.35 7.41 -1.92
N LYS A 174 10.16 8.03 -2.80
CA LYS A 174 9.94 7.98 -4.26
C LYS A 174 9.86 6.54 -4.75
N GLY A 175 10.79 5.68 -4.33
CA GLY A 175 10.77 4.25 -4.68
C GLY A 175 9.50 3.54 -4.20
N THR A 176 9.04 3.83 -2.98
CA THR A 176 7.81 3.25 -2.41
C THR A 176 6.58 3.71 -3.18
N ILE A 177 6.50 5.00 -3.54
CA ILE A 177 5.40 5.54 -4.35
C ILE A 177 5.40 4.92 -5.74
N THR A 178 6.54 4.84 -6.41
CA THR A 178 6.66 4.15 -7.71
C THR A 178 6.21 2.70 -7.60
N LEU A 179 6.67 1.99 -6.57
CA LEU A 179 6.26 0.60 -6.34
C LEU A 179 4.75 0.49 -6.11
N MET A 180 4.16 1.41 -5.34
CA MET A 180 2.72 1.44 -5.10
C MET A 180 1.93 1.63 -6.40
N PHE A 181 2.35 2.55 -7.27
CA PHE A 181 1.72 2.74 -8.58
C PHE A 181 1.82 1.50 -9.48
N ILE A 182 3.00 0.89 -9.56
CA ILE A 182 3.18 -0.36 -10.32
C ILE A 182 2.30 -1.47 -9.72
N SER A 183 2.24 -1.57 -8.40
CA SER A 183 1.38 -2.53 -7.69
C SER A 183 -0.09 -2.34 -8.08
N MET A 184 -0.60 -1.10 -8.08
CA MET A 184 -1.97 -0.83 -8.51
C MET A 184 -2.23 -1.29 -9.94
N LEU A 185 -1.32 -0.99 -10.88
CA LEU A 185 -1.44 -1.45 -12.28
C LEU A 185 -1.43 -2.98 -12.40
N VAL A 186 -0.55 -3.66 -11.66
CA VAL A 186 -0.46 -5.13 -11.63
C VAL A 186 -1.73 -5.73 -11.04
N GLY A 187 -2.25 -5.16 -9.95
CA GLY A 187 -3.50 -5.60 -9.33
C GLY A 187 -4.68 -5.48 -10.30
N VAL A 188 -4.79 -4.34 -10.99
CA VAL A 188 -5.80 -4.11 -12.03
C VAL A 188 -5.65 -5.12 -13.17
N TYR A 189 -4.43 -5.30 -13.70
CA TYR A 189 -4.14 -6.25 -14.77
C TYR A 189 -4.60 -7.68 -14.43
N TYR A 190 -4.21 -8.21 -13.26
CA TYR A 190 -4.57 -9.56 -12.84
C TYR A 190 -6.04 -9.70 -12.44
N ALA A 191 -6.66 -8.63 -11.92
CA ALA A 191 -8.11 -8.61 -11.66
C ALA A 191 -8.88 -8.76 -12.97
N PHE A 192 -8.55 -7.95 -14.00
CA PHE A 192 -9.19 -8.05 -15.31
C PHE A 192 -9.00 -9.42 -15.97
N HIS A 193 -7.78 -9.96 -15.95
CA HIS A 193 -7.53 -11.29 -16.54
C HIS A 193 -8.29 -12.40 -15.81
N SER A 194 -8.43 -12.31 -14.49
CA SER A 194 -9.25 -13.25 -13.73
C SER A 194 -10.72 -13.15 -14.13
N LEU A 195 -11.27 -11.94 -14.22
CA LEU A 195 -12.66 -11.72 -14.60
C LEU A 195 -12.96 -12.24 -16.01
N LEU A 196 -12.02 -12.08 -16.96
CA LEU A 196 -12.14 -12.64 -18.31
C LEU A 196 -12.05 -14.17 -18.32
N ALA A 197 -11.16 -14.76 -17.52
CA ALA A 197 -11.07 -16.21 -17.41
C ALA A 197 -12.37 -16.79 -16.81
N ASP A 198 -12.89 -16.14 -15.77
CA ASP A 198 -14.12 -16.54 -15.09
C ASP A 198 -15.34 -16.40 -16.02
N SER A 199 -15.41 -15.34 -16.85
CA SER A 199 -16.51 -15.16 -17.81
C SER A 199 -16.53 -16.24 -18.90
N VAL A 200 -15.36 -16.62 -19.43
CA VAL A 200 -15.23 -17.70 -20.42
C VAL A 200 -15.60 -19.06 -19.82
N LEU A 201 -15.21 -19.31 -18.57
CA LEU A 201 -15.59 -20.54 -17.87
C LEU A 201 -17.11 -20.60 -17.61
N MET A 202 -17.72 -19.49 -17.19
CA MET A 202 -19.17 -19.41 -17.03
C MET A 202 -19.93 -19.67 -18.33
N GLU A 203 -19.42 -19.20 -19.47
CA GLU A 203 -20.03 -19.46 -20.77
C GLU A 203 -19.97 -20.96 -21.14
N LYS A 204 -18.82 -21.61 -20.91
CA LYS A 204 -18.68 -23.06 -21.12
C LYS A 204 -19.63 -23.86 -20.22
N ASP A 205 -19.78 -23.47 -18.96
CA ASP A 205 -20.69 -24.13 -18.02
C ASP A 205 -22.16 -23.90 -18.39
N ARG A 206 -22.49 -22.70 -18.89
CA ARG A 206 -23.82 -22.39 -19.44
C ARG A 206 -24.12 -23.27 -20.65
N GLN A 207 -23.19 -23.42 -21.58
CA GLN A 207 -23.34 -24.29 -22.75
C GLN A 207 -23.52 -25.76 -22.36
N LYS A 208 -22.72 -26.27 -21.42
CA LYS A 208 -22.87 -27.64 -20.89
C LYS A 208 -24.23 -27.87 -20.24
N LYS A 209 -24.73 -26.90 -19.46
CA LYS A 209 -26.07 -26.99 -18.86
C LYS A 209 -27.18 -26.99 -19.92
N LEU A 210 -27.04 -26.21 -20.98
CA LEU A 210 -28.00 -26.21 -22.10
C LEU A 210 -27.98 -27.57 -22.82
N GLN A 211 -26.81 -28.08 -23.17
CA GLN A 211 -26.66 -29.40 -23.80
C GLN A 211 -27.26 -30.53 -22.96
N ALA A 212 -27.04 -30.53 -21.64
CA ALA A 212 -27.62 -31.52 -20.74
C ALA A 212 -29.16 -31.44 -20.70
N ARG A 213 -29.75 -30.24 -20.75
CA ARG A 213 -31.20 -30.07 -20.82
C ARG A 213 -31.77 -30.59 -22.13
N ASP A 214 -31.09 -30.31 -23.25
CA ASP A 214 -31.51 -30.77 -24.57
C ASP A 214 -31.47 -32.31 -24.65
N GLN A 215 -30.43 -32.94 -24.11
CA GLN A 215 -30.32 -34.40 -24.02
C GLN A 215 -31.47 -35.01 -23.19
N ILE A 216 -31.80 -34.42 -22.04
CA ILE A 216 -32.92 -34.88 -21.21
C ILE A 216 -34.25 -34.74 -21.97
N GLN A 217 -34.49 -33.61 -22.63
CA GLN A 217 -35.69 -33.41 -23.43
C GLN A 217 -35.79 -34.41 -24.59
N GLU A 218 -34.67 -34.72 -25.24
CA GLU A 218 -34.63 -35.71 -26.32
C GLU A 218 -34.97 -37.11 -25.81
N VAL A 219 -34.41 -37.52 -24.67
CA VAL A 219 -34.72 -38.81 -24.03
C VAL A 219 -36.21 -38.88 -23.64
N LEU A 220 -36.76 -37.82 -23.07
CA LEU A 220 -38.18 -37.74 -22.71
C LEU A 220 -39.09 -37.84 -23.94
N ARG A 221 -38.77 -37.14 -25.03
CA ARG A 221 -39.50 -37.23 -26.32
C ARG A 221 -39.44 -38.64 -26.90
N LYS A 222 -38.26 -39.27 -26.93
CA LYS A 222 -38.09 -40.66 -27.39
C LYS A 222 -38.89 -41.64 -26.54
N ALA A 223 -38.92 -41.46 -25.22
CA ALA A 223 -39.72 -42.29 -24.32
C ALA A 223 -41.23 -42.13 -24.54
N ALA A 224 -41.72 -40.90 -24.73
CA ALA A 224 -43.13 -40.63 -25.05
C ALA A 224 -43.54 -41.28 -26.38
N ALA A 225 -42.75 -41.10 -27.44
CA ALA A 225 -43.00 -41.71 -28.75
C ALA A 225 -43.05 -43.26 -28.68
N ARG A 226 -42.17 -43.89 -27.88
CA ARG A 226 -42.22 -45.34 -27.65
C ARG A 226 -43.51 -45.78 -26.95
N ARG A 227 -44.00 -45.02 -25.98
CA ARG A 227 -45.27 -45.31 -25.30
C ARG A 227 -46.45 -45.22 -26.27
N GLU A 228 -46.50 -44.18 -27.10
CA GLU A 228 -47.52 -44.01 -28.13
C GLU A 228 -47.50 -45.18 -29.15
N ALA A 229 -46.31 -45.54 -29.65
CA ALA A 229 -46.13 -46.68 -30.53
C ALA A 229 -46.61 -48.01 -29.90
N SER A 230 -46.27 -48.26 -28.63
CA SER A 230 -46.75 -49.47 -27.93
C SER A 230 -48.27 -49.49 -27.74
N SER A 231 -48.89 -48.34 -27.50
CA SER A 231 -50.35 -48.23 -27.33
C SER A 231 -51.14 -48.42 -28.63
N SER A 232 -50.56 -48.03 -29.77
CA SER A 232 -51.16 -48.22 -31.10
C SER A 232 -51.03 -49.64 -31.62
N VAL A 233 -49.95 -50.36 -31.28
CA VAL A 233 -49.81 -51.79 -31.59
C VAL A 233 -50.84 -52.63 -30.82
N ASN A 234 -51.08 -52.30 -29.55
CA ASN A 234 -52.07 -53.04 -28.74
C ASN A 234 -53.52 -52.81 -29.20
N LYS A 235 -53.81 -51.67 -29.85
CA LYS A 235 -55.11 -51.38 -30.47
C LYS A 235 -55.35 -52.06 -31.82
N LYS A 236 -54.31 -52.52 -32.52
CA LYS A 236 -54.42 -53.25 -33.80
C LYS A 236 -54.61 -54.76 -33.62
N ASN A 237 -54.31 -55.27 -32.42
CA ASN A 237 -54.43 -56.69 -32.07
C ASN A 237 -55.66 -57.00 -31.19
N ALA A 238 -56.55 -56.03 -31.00
CA ALA A 238 -57.85 -56.17 -30.35
C ALA A 238 -58.94 -55.95 -31.40
#